data_AF-A0A346S2J3-F1
#
_entry.id   AF-A0A346S2J3-F1
#
_cell.length_a   1.000
_cell.length_b   1.000
_cell.length_c   1.000
_cell.angle_alpha   90.00
_cell.angle_beta   90.00
_cell.angle_gamma   90.00
#
_symmetry.space_group_name_H-M   'P 1'
#
loop_
_entity.id
_entity.type
_entity.pdbx_description
1 polymer ?
#
loop_
_entity_poly.entity_id
_entity_poly.type
_entity_poly.pdbx_seq_one_letter_code
_entity_poly.pdbx_strand_id
1 'polypeptide(L)'
;MGIFEVGMIVFIPTGTLLLNAWRKKLGNGRGWRYGVYVLVSIAMAATPLLYVRSIEPNHTALGVVLAGVAFFWFAIVGGRSANT
;
A
#
# COMPACT_ATOMS: atom_id res chain seq x y z
N MET A 1 -15.84 12.54 -8.48
CA MET A 1 -14.62 11.74 -8.24
C MET A 1 -13.48 12.74 -8.12
N GLY A 2 -12.87 12.86 -6.94
CA GLY A 2 -11.76 13.79 -6.72
C GLY A 2 -10.42 13.24 -7.21
N ILE A 3 -9.39 14.10 -7.17
CA ILE A 3 -8.01 13.76 -7.52
C ILE A 3 -7.48 12.63 -6.65
N PHE A 4 -7.92 12.56 -5.39
CA PHE A 4 -7.53 11.51 -4.45
C PHE A 4 -8.00 10.13 -4.91
N GLU A 5 -9.27 9.97 -5.27
CA GLU A 5 -9.83 8.68 -5.67
C GLU A 5 -9.19 8.19 -6.97
N VAL A 6 -8.98 9.10 -7.93
CA VAL A 6 -8.24 8.79 -9.17
C VAL A 6 -6.81 8.34 -8.85
N GLY A 7 -6.13 9.07 -7.96
CA GLY A 7 -4.79 8.71 -7.49
C GLY A 7 -4.76 7.32 -6.83
N MET A 8 -5.74 7.01 -5.98
CA MET A 8 -5.84 5.73 -5.27
C MET A 8 -6.09 4.55 -6.22
N ILE A 9 -6.93 4.74 -7.24
CA ILE A 9 -7.20 3.73 -8.27
C ILE A 9 -5.92 3.36 -9.03
N VAL A 10 -5.01 4.31 -9.24
CA VAL A 10 -3.71 4.06 -9.88
C VAL A 10 -2.67 3.55 -8.87
N PHE A 11 -2.69 4.08 -7.65
CA PHE A 11 -1.73 3.78 -6.60
C PHE A 11 -1.80 2.33 -6.13
N ILE A 12 -3.01 1.81 -5.87
CA ILE A 12 -3.19 0.45 -5.35
C ILE A 12 -2.59 -0.59 -6.31
N PRO A 13 -2.95 -0.64 -7.61
CA PRO A 13 -2.38 -1.61 -8.55
C PRO A 13 -0.87 -1.41 -8.74
N THR A 14 -0.42 -0.17 -8.93
CA THR A 14 0.99 0.15 -9.20
C THR A 14 1.87 -0.25 -8.02
N GLY A 15 1.46 0.11 -6.80
CA GLY A 15 2.16 -0.28 -5.59
C GLY A 15 2.19 -1.79 -5.40
N THR A 16 1.11 -2.48 -5.77
CA THR A 16 1.04 -3.95 -5.68
C THR A 16 2.05 -4.60 -6.62
N LEU A 17 2.11 -4.14 -7.87
CA LEU A 17 3.07 -4.63 -8.86
C LEU A 17 4.51 -4.36 -8.41
N LEU A 18 4.79 -3.17 -7.90
CA LEU A 18 6.10 -2.79 -7.39
C LEU A 18 6.54 -3.67 -6.22
N LEU A 19 5.68 -3.85 -5.22
CA LEU A 19 5.96 -4.70 -4.05
C LEU A 19 6.12 -6.16 -4.45
N ASN A 20 5.35 -6.67 -5.40
CA ASN A 20 5.50 -8.04 -5.89
C ASN A 20 6.79 -8.23 -6.68
N ALA A 21 7.15 -7.29 -7.56
CA ALA A 21 8.40 -7.32 -8.31
C ALA A 21 9.61 -7.25 -7.37
N TRP A 22 9.54 -6.39 -6.34
CA TRP A 22 10.60 -6.29 -5.35
C TRP A 22 10.70 -7.55 -4.49
N ARG A 23 9.57 -8.13 -4.05
CA ARG A 23 9.57 -9.40 -3.32
C ARG A 23 10.24 -10.51 -4.13
N LYS A 24 9.94 -10.64 -5.42
CA LYS A 24 10.59 -11.61 -6.32
C LYS A 24 12.11 -11.44 -6.36
N LYS A 25 12.62 -10.20 -6.34
CA LYS A 25 14.07 -9.91 -6.29
C LYS A 25 14.71 -10.24 -4.95
N LEU A 26 13.95 -10.23 -3.85
CA LEU A 26 14.45 -10.56 -2.51
C LEU A 26 14.59 -12.07 -2.28
N GLY A 27 13.85 -12.89 -3.03
CA GLY A 27 13.85 -14.35 -2.87
C GLY A 27 13.39 -14.77 -1.46
N ASN A 28 13.86 -15.92 -0.98
CA ASN A 28 13.49 -16.46 0.34
C ASN A 28 14.35 -15.96 1.51
N GLY A 29 15.24 -14.99 1.28
CA GLY A 29 16.17 -14.49 2.29
C GLY A 29 15.49 -13.57 3.30
N ARG A 30 15.32 -14.03 4.55
CA ARG A 30 14.89 -13.20 5.69
C ARG A 30 16.03 -12.34 6.25
N GLY A 31 16.62 -11.52 5.39
CA GLY A 31 17.69 -10.59 5.75
C GLY A 31 17.18 -9.16 5.97
N TRP A 32 18.11 -8.23 6.22
CA TRP A 32 17.85 -6.79 6.34
C TRP A 32 16.95 -6.24 5.22
N ARG A 33 17.18 -6.68 3.98
CA ARG A 33 16.41 -6.24 2.81
C ARG A 33 14.92 -6.63 2.88
N TYR A 34 14.59 -7.74 3.53
CA TYR A 34 13.20 -8.13 3.78
C TYR A 34 12.55 -7.24 4.85
N GLY A 35 13.28 -6.89 5.91
CA GLY A 35 12.81 -5.93 6.92
C GLY A 35 12.48 -4.57 6.30
N VAL A 36 13.37 -4.04 5.45
CA VAL A 36 13.13 -2.78 4.72
C VAL A 36 11.90 -2.89 3.80
N TYR A 37 11.74 -4.02 3.09
CA TYR A 37 10.58 -4.28 2.27
C TYR A 37 9.26 -4.23 3.07
N VAL A 38 9.22 -4.87 4.24
CA VAL A 38 8.05 -4.84 5.12
C VAL A 38 7.77 -3.41 5.60
N LEU A 39 8.79 -2.65 6.01
CA LEU A 39 8.62 -1.24 6.40
C LEU A 39 8.04 -0.38 5.27
N VAL A 40 8.52 -0.55 4.03
CA VAL A 40 7.97 0.17 2.88
C VAL A 40 6.51 -0.22 2.64
N SER A 41 6.16 -1.50 2.76
CA SER A 41 4.76 -1.93 2.61
C SER A 41 3.83 -1.30 3.65
N ILE A 42 4.29 -1.17 4.90
CA ILE A 42 3.54 -0.50 5.98
C ILE A 42 3.43 1.00 5.71
N ALA A 43 4.50 1.64 5.24
CA ALA A 43 4.48 3.05 4.87
C ALA A 43 3.46 3.30 3.75
N MET A 44 3.44 2.46 2.72
CA MET A 44 2.46 2.54 1.63
C MET A 44 1.02 2.31 2.10
N ALA A 45 0.80 1.46 3.11
CA ALA A 45 -0.50 1.28 3.76
C ALA A 45 -0.96 2.54 4.51
N ALA A 46 -0.06 3.23 5.21
CA ALA A 46 -0.40 4.36 6.06
C ALA A 46 -0.58 5.69 5.31
N THR A 47 0.13 5.91 4.20
CA THR A 47 0.10 7.18 3.43
C THR A 47 -1.33 7.62 3.04
N PRO A 48 -2.21 6.75 2.52
CA PRO A 48 -3.58 7.13 2.17
C PRO A 48 -4.41 7.60 3.36
N LEU A 49 -4.22 7.00 4.55
CA LEU A 49 -4.94 7.39 5.76
C LEU A 49 -4.53 8.79 6.23
N LEU A 50 -3.23 9.10 6.18
CA LEU A 50 -2.72 10.44 6.51
C LEU A 50 -3.29 11.49 5.57
N TYR A 51 -3.37 11.17 4.28
CA TYR A 51 -3.93 12.08 3.29
C TYR A 51 -5.43 12.33 3.49
N VAL A 52 -6.23 11.28 3.72
CA VAL A 52 -7.67 11.42 3.99
C VAL A 52 -7.93 12.32 5.21
N ARG A 53 -7.13 12.18 6.26
CA ARG A 53 -7.22 13.04 7.44
C ARG A 53 -6.86 14.50 7.15
N SER A 54 -5.89 14.74 6.26
CA SER A 54 -5.43 16.10 5.93
C SER A 54 -6.43 16.93 5.11
N ILE A 55 -7.40 16.27 4.47
CA ILE A 55 -8.42 16.93 3.63
C ILE A 55 -9.77 17.11 4.35
N GLU A 56 -9.82 16.94 5.67
CA GLU A 56 -11.02 17.19 6.48
C GLU A 56 -11.53 18.63 6.32
N PRO A 57 -12.85 18.86 6.12
CA PRO A 57 -13.96 17.89 6.13
C PRO A 57 -14.37 17.33 4.75
N ASN A 58 -13.63 17.63 3.68
CA ASN A 58 -14.03 17.37 2.29
C ASN A 58 -13.79 15.92 1.81
N HIS A 59 -13.70 14.95 2.71
CA HIS A 59 -13.46 13.56 2.35
C HIS A 59 -14.72 12.91 1.76
N THR A 60 -14.58 12.24 0.61
CA THR A 60 -15.65 11.47 -0.01
C THR A 60 -15.70 10.06 0.59
N ALA A 61 -16.90 9.47 0.69
CA ALA A 61 -17.06 8.09 1.17
C ALA A 61 -16.19 7.09 0.36
N LEU A 62 -16.09 7.28 -0.96
CA LEU A 62 -15.24 6.48 -1.84
C LEU A 62 -13.75 6.60 -1.46
N GLY A 63 -13.27 7.81 -1.15
CA GLY A 63 -11.90 8.03 -0.71
C GLY A 63 -11.57 7.28 0.58
N VAL A 64 -12.46 7.34 1.57
CA VAL A 64 -12.29 6.62 2.84
C VAL A 64 -12.20 5.10 2.60
N VAL A 65 -13.09 4.55 1.77
CA VAL A 65 -13.07 3.12 1.41
C VAL A 65 -11.76 2.75 0.71
N LEU A 66 -11.31 3.52 -0.29
CA LEU A 66 -10.06 3.26 -1.00
C LEU A 66 -8.84 3.32 -0.06
N ALA A 67 -8.82 4.28 0.87
CA ALA A 67 -7.75 4.39 1.87
C ALA A 67 -7.73 3.18 2.81
N GLY A 68 -8.90 2.73 3.28
CA GLY A 68 -9.03 1.51 4.07
C GLY A 68 -8.58 0.27 3.30
N VAL A 69 -8.99 0.13 2.03
CA VAL A 69 -8.55 -0.97 1.15
C VAL A 69 -7.03 -0.97 1.03
N ALA A 70 -6.40 0.16 0.74
CA ALA A 70 -4.95 0.25 0.63
C ALA A 70 -4.23 -0.11 1.94
N PHE A 71 -4.78 0.34 3.07
CA PHE A 71 -4.21 0.05 4.39
C PHE A 71 -4.10 -1.46 4.66
N PHE A 72 -5.20 -2.20 4.46
CA PHE A 72 -5.18 -3.65 4.64
C PHE A 72 -4.41 -4.37 3.53
N TRP A 73 -4.60 -3.92 2.28
CA TRP A 73 -4.02 -4.60 1.11
C TRP A 73 -2.50 -4.58 1.12
N PHE A 74 -1.87 -3.44 1.38
CA PHE A 74 -0.41 -3.35 1.37
C PHE A 74 0.24 -4.11 2.53
N ALA A 75 -0.42 -4.20 3.69
CA ALA A 75 0.02 -5.06 4.78
C ALA A 75 -0.01 -6.54 4.39
N ILE A 76 -1.08 -6.99 3.72
CA ILE A 76 -1.19 -8.38 3.22
C ILE A 76 -0.13 -8.65 2.15
N VAL A 77 0.03 -7.74 1.18
CA VAL A 77 1.07 -7.85 0.15
C VAL A 77 2.45 -7.90 0.81
N GLY A 78 2.78 -7.03 1.75
CA GLY A 78 4.06 -7.04 2.45
C GLY A 78 4.32 -8.32 3.27
N GLY A 79 3.29 -8.90 3.88
CA GLY A 79 3.41 -10.06 4.75
C GLY A 79 3.45 -11.42 4.04
N ARG A 80 3.11 -11.49 2.75
CA ARG A 80 3.07 -12.75 2.01
C ARG A 80 4.46 -13.38 1.84
N SER A 81 4.55 -14.66 2.15
CA SER A 81 5.75 -15.47 1.87
C SER A 81 5.89 -15.72 0.36
N ALA A 82 7.14 -15.81 -0.12
CA ALA A 82 7.44 -16.11 -1.52
C ALA A 82 7.13 -17.58 -1.91
N ASN A 83 6.77 -18.43 -0.96
CA ASN A 83 6.47 -19.87 -1.16
C ASN A 83 5.00 -20.16 -1.56
N THR A 84 4.23 -19.15 -1.96
CA THR A 84 2.85 -19.29 -2.47
C THR A 84 2.76 -18.69 -3.86
#